data_AF-A0A4P7PQ89-F1
#
_entry.id   AF-A0A4P7PQ89-F1
#
_cell.length_a   1.000
_cell.length_b   1.000
_cell.length_c   1.000
_cell.angle_alpha   90.00
_cell.angle_beta   90.00
_cell.angle_gamma   90.00
#
_symmetry.space_group_name_H-M   'P 1'
#
loop_
_entity.id
_entity.type
_entity.pdbx_description
1 polymer ?
#
loop_
_entity_poly.entity_id
_entity_poly.type
_entity_poly.pdbx_seq_one_letter_code
_entity_poly.pdbx_strand_id
1 'polypeptide(L)'
;MTNILTMIENSKKAKNESIASTVRMPEWMHKFVERLALELDISKHEVMLKLLEHGAEAAQDRLDEVEKAELAQLALAEEVEPQPAVGFHILNTNKTHTDDDHEWMLANKAAAAFYAPWKLNINRIKKGEVVFLYENITGIVAYGRGTGEVQMRDHEGEKDECHYQVLEGFKILEQPISAAAIKKALDRNVVFLRTMSGMPDGQKVLDLIESKKAKP
;
A
#
# COMPACT_ATOMS: atom_id res chain seq x y z
N MET A 1 42.63 -12.44 8.56
CA MET A 1 42.12 -13.38 7.55
C MET A 1 40.76 -13.88 8.02
N THR A 2 39.69 -13.45 7.37
CA THR A 2 38.31 -13.85 7.70
C THR A 2 38.13 -15.32 7.31
N ASN A 3 37.74 -16.17 8.27
CA ASN A 3 37.57 -17.62 8.05
C ASN A 3 36.21 -17.89 7.40
N ILE A 4 36.12 -18.89 6.53
CA ILE A 4 34.87 -19.29 5.85
C ILE A 4 33.73 -19.56 6.86
N LEU A 5 34.06 -20.06 8.05
CA LEU A 5 33.11 -20.30 9.14
C LEU A 5 32.49 -18.99 9.66
N THR A 6 33.30 -17.93 9.83
CA THR A 6 32.80 -16.61 10.22
C THR A 6 31.94 -15.95 9.13
N MET A 7 32.16 -16.28 7.86
CA MET A 7 31.30 -15.80 6.77
C MET A 7 29.94 -16.51 6.74
N ILE A 8 29.88 -17.80 7.06
CA ILE A 8 28.64 -18.59 7.16
C ILE A 8 27.80 -18.16 8.36
N GLU A 9 28.43 -17.82 9.49
CA GLU A 9 27.70 -17.31 10.67
C GLU A 9 27.14 -15.91 10.45
N ASN A 10 27.88 -15.04 9.75
CA ASN A 10 27.41 -13.70 9.40
C ASN A 10 26.32 -13.70 8.33
N SER A 11 26.34 -14.64 7.37
CA SER A 11 25.27 -14.76 6.36
C SER A 11 23.92 -15.17 6.94
N LYS A 12 23.91 -15.88 8.08
CA LYS A 12 22.68 -16.20 8.81
C LYS A 12 22.07 -15.00 9.52
N LYS A 13 22.87 -13.99 9.91
CA LYS A 13 22.40 -12.78 10.59
C LYS A 13 21.92 -11.68 9.63
N ALA A 14 22.38 -11.69 8.39
CA ALA A 14 22.05 -10.71 7.35
C ALA A 14 21.02 -11.24 6.35
N LYS A 15 20.01 -11.99 6.80
CA LYS A 15 18.90 -12.42 5.95
C LYS A 15 17.90 -11.27 5.78
N ASN A 16 18.28 -10.26 5.01
CA ASN A 16 17.27 -9.55 4.23
C ASN A 16 16.87 -10.53 3.12
N GLU A 17 15.60 -10.91 3.07
CA GLU A 17 15.08 -11.82 2.04
C GLU A 17 15.14 -11.11 0.68
N SER A 18 16.27 -11.24 -0.02
CA SER A 18 16.42 -10.73 -1.38
C SER A 18 15.84 -11.73 -2.38
N ILE A 19 15.05 -11.22 -3.32
CA ILE A 19 14.44 -12.03 -4.38
C ILE A 19 15.22 -11.82 -5.67
N ALA A 20 15.77 -12.91 -6.23
CA ALA A 20 16.49 -12.86 -7.49
C ALA A 20 15.53 -12.50 -8.64
N SER A 21 15.81 -11.38 -9.31
CA SER A 21 14.99 -10.85 -10.41
C SER A 21 15.84 -10.65 -11.67
N THR A 22 15.31 -11.04 -12.84
CA THR A 22 15.99 -10.83 -14.14
C THR A 22 15.49 -9.54 -14.80
N VAL A 23 16.41 -8.66 -15.18
CA VAL A 23 16.09 -7.40 -15.88
C VAL A 23 16.62 -7.44 -17.32
N ARG A 24 15.75 -7.15 -18.29
CA ARG A 24 16.16 -6.84 -19.67
C ARG A 24 16.31 -5.34 -19.83
N MET A 25 17.41 -4.91 -20.44
CA MET A 25 17.72 -3.50 -20.62
C MET A 25 18.25 -3.20 -22.03
N PRO A 26 18.03 -1.99 -22.55
CA PRO A 26 18.66 -1.55 -23.79
C PRO A 26 20.19 -1.56 -23.69
N GLU A 27 20.85 -1.77 -24.83
CA GLU A 27 22.32 -1.83 -24.91
C GLU A 27 23.01 -0.58 -24.32
N TRP A 28 22.45 0.61 -24.55
CA TRP A 28 23.03 1.85 -24.03
C TRP A 28 23.03 1.89 -22.49
N MET A 29 21.97 1.38 -21.86
CA MET A 29 21.83 1.34 -20.41
C MET A 29 22.79 0.30 -19.82
N HIS A 30 22.91 -0.85 -20.48
CA HIS A 30 23.90 -1.87 -20.11
C HIS A 30 25.33 -1.33 -20.13
N LYS A 31 25.73 -0.64 -21.21
CA LYS A 31 27.05 0.00 -21.35
C LYS A 31 27.27 1.11 -20.32
N PHE A 32 26.22 1.86 -19.99
CA PHE A 32 26.27 2.89 -18.95
C PHE A 32 26.59 2.27 -17.58
N VAL A 33 25.84 1.23 -17.17
CA VAL A 33 26.04 0.54 -15.89
C VAL A 33 27.45 -0.06 -15.82
N GLU A 34 27.94 -0.67 -16.92
CA GLU A 34 29.30 -1.25 -16.94
C GLU A 34 30.40 -0.20 -16.76
N ARG A 35 30.29 0.93 -17.47
CA ARG A 35 31.25 2.02 -17.33
C ARG A 35 31.23 2.61 -15.92
N LEU A 36 30.04 2.81 -15.35
CA LEU A 36 29.90 3.32 -13.98
C LEU A 36 30.46 2.33 -12.95
N ALA A 37 30.25 1.03 -13.16
CA ALA A 37 30.84 -0.02 -12.32
C ALA A 37 32.38 0.01 -12.34
N LEU A 38 32.97 0.19 -13.52
CA LEU A 38 34.42 0.35 -13.67
C LEU A 38 34.94 1.63 -12.99
N GLU A 39 34.22 2.74 -13.10
CA GLU A 39 34.61 4.03 -12.51
C GLU A 39 34.52 4.02 -10.98
N LEU A 40 33.50 3.36 -10.42
CA LEU A 40 33.26 3.26 -8.98
C LEU A 40 33.94 2.06 -8.31
N ASP A 41 34.61 1.19 -9.07
CA ASP A 41 35.25 -0.05 -8.60
C ASP A 41 34.29 -0.97 -7.81
N ILE A 42 33.06 -1.13 -8.31
CA ILE A 42 32.03 -2.00 -7.72
C ILE A 42 31.40 -2.91 -8.77
N SER A 43 30.69 -3.93 -8.34
CA SER A 43 30.06 -4.86 -9.28
C SER A 43 28.91 -4.19 -10.06
N LYS A 44 28.67 -4.66 -11.29
CA LYS A 44 27.52 -4.23 -12.10
C LYS A 44 26.19 -4.41 -11.37
N HIS A 45 26.05 -5.50 -10.61
CA HIS A 45 24.84 -5.79 -9.84
C HIS A 45 24.65 -4.80 -8.69
N GLU A 46 25.74 -4.39 -8.03
CA GLU A 46 25.72 -3.35 -6.99
C GLU A 46 25.31 -1.99 -7.58
N VAL A 47 25.86 -1.61 -8.73
CA VAL A 47 25.44 -0.38 -9.43
C VAL A 47 23.96 -0.43 -9.79
N MET A 48 23.48 -1.54 -10.36
CA MET A 48 22.07 -1.71 -10.69
C MET A 48 21.18 -1.61 -9.46
N LEU A 49 21.57 -2.27 -8.36
CA LEU A 49 20.84 -2.22 -7.10
C LEU A 49 20.73 -0.78 -6.59
N LYS A 50 21.84 -0.04 -6.50
CA LYS A 50 21.83 1.36 -6.04
C LYS A 50 20.98 2.27 -6.92
N LEU A 51 21.04 2.10 -8.25
CA LEU A 51 20.21 2.87 -9.17
C LEU A 51 18.71 2.54 -9.01
N LEU A 52 18.38 1.27 -8.77
CA LEU A 52 17.00 0.84 -8.51
C LEU A 52 16.50 1.33 -7.15
N GLU A 53 17.33 1.30 -6.10
CA GLU A 53 17.02 1.84 -4.78
C GLU A 53 16.70 3.33 -4.88
N HIS A 54 17.59 4.13 -5.50
CA HIS A 54 17.34 5.56 -5.70
C HIS A 54 16.09 5.83 -6.54
N GLY A 55 15.86 5.02 -7.58
CA GLY A 55 14.66 5.13 -8.40
C GLY A 55 13.37 4.80 -7.63
N ALA A 56 13.42 3.81 -6.75
CA ALA A 56 12.31 3.42 -5.89
C ALA A 56 12.02 4.49 -4.83
N GLU A 57 13.05 4.99 -4.14
CA GLU A 57 12.95 6.10 -3.17
C GLU A 57 12.35 7.34 -3.84
N ALA A 58 12.89 7.77 -4.98
CA ALA A 58 12.36 8.92 -5.70
C ALA A 58 10.91 8.73 -6.16
N ALA A 59 10.51 7.51 -6.52
CA ALA A 59 9.12 7.21 -6.86
C ALA A 59 8.20 7.28 -5.63
N GLN A 60 8.66 6.74 -4.48
CA GLN A 60 7.92 6.78 -3.22
C GLN A 60 7.73 8.21 -2.72
N ASP A 61 8.80 9.01 -2.71
CA ASP A 61 8.76 10.42 -2.31
C ASP A 61 7.71 11.20 -3.12
N ARG A 62 7.65 10.97 -4.44
CA ARG A 62 6.65 11.62 -5.29
C ARG A 62 5.23 11.16 -4.98
N LEU A 63 5.01 9.89 -4.66
CA LEU A 63 3.69 9.41 -4.26
C LEU A 63 3.24 10.05 -2.95
N ASP A 64 4.15 10.13 -1.98
CA ASP A 64 3.92 10.74 -0.68
C ASP A 64 3.66 12.24 -0.79
N GLU A 65 4.43 12.97 -1.60
CA GLU A 65 4.20 14.39 -1.87
C GLU A 65 2.80 14.65 -2.40
N VAL A 66 2.33 13.83 -3.36
CA VAL A 66 0.99 14.00 -3.93
C VAL A 66 -0.09 13.66 -2.91
N GLU A 67 0.07 12.58 -2.13
CA GLU A 67 -0.91 12.21 -1.09
C GLU A 67 -0.96 13.27 0.02
N LYS A 68 0.19 13.78 0.46
CA LYS A 68 0.29 14.89 1.42
C LYS A 68 -0.39 16.16 0.92
N ALA A 69 -0.16 16.53 -0.34
CA ALA A 69 -0.79 17.69 -0.95
C ALA A 69 -2.32 17.54 -1.06
N GLU A 70 -2.80 16.34 -1.40
CA GLU A 70 -4.24 16.03 -1.45
C GLU A 70 -4.88 16.11 -0.06
N LEU A 71 -4.24 15.53 0.96
CA LEU A 71 -4.69 15.62 2.35
C LEU A 71 -4.73 17.07 2.85
N ALA A 72 -3.71 17.88 2.53
CA ALA A 72 -3.67 19.29 2.91
C ALA A 72 -4.79 20.11 2.24
N GLN A 73 -5.06 19.87 0.96
CA GLN A 73 -6.16 20.53 0.25
C GLN A 73 -7.52 20.15 0.82
N LEU A 74 -7.73 18.88 1.15
CA LEU A 74 -8.98 18.40 1.71
C LEU A 74 -9.23 18.94 3.12
N ALA A 75 -8.18 19.05 3.95
CA ALA A 75 -8.28 19.66 5.28
C ALA A 75 -8.74 21.13 5.22
N LEU A 76 -8.45 21.85 4.11
CA LEU A 76 -8.94 23.21 3.88
C LEU A 76 -10.38 23.25 3.33
N ALA A 77 -10.86 22.17 2.72
CA ALA A 77 -12.17 22.09 2.06
C ALA A 77 -13.30 21.56 2.96
N GLU A 78 -13.00 21.03 4.15
CA GLU A 78 -14.00 20.50 5.11
C GLU A 78 -14.94 21.58 5.72
N GLU A 79 -14.88 22.84 5.25
CA GLU A 79 -15.82 23.92 5.63
C GLU A 79 -17.13 23.96 4.81
N VAL A 80 -17.36 23.04 3.86
CA VAL A 80 -18.58 23.00 3.02
C VAL A 80 -19.40 21.73 3.30
N GLU A 81 -20.72 21.90 3.55
CA GLU A 81 -21.67 20.86 3.96
C GLU A 81 -21.62 19.57 3.11
N PRO A 82 -21.78 18.37 3.73
CA PRO A 82 -21.63 17.10 3.03
C PRO A 82 -22.87 16.77 2.18
N GLN A 83 -22.63 16.50 0.90
CA GLN A 83 -23.61 15.80 0.05
C GLN A 83 -23.64 14.30 0.40
N PRO A 84 -24.81 13.66 0.46
CA PRO A 84 -24.95 12.24 0.81
C PRO A 84 -24.71 11.38 -0.43
N ALA A 85 -23.47 11.32 -0.91
CA ALA A 85 -23.05 10.25 -1.80
C ALA A 85 -22.35 9.17 -0.98
N VAL A 86 -22.74 7.91 -1.15
CA VAL A 86 -22.01 6.77 -0.58
C VAL A 86 -20.62 6.76 -1.20
N GLY A 87 -19.63 7.27 -0.47
CA GLY A 87 -18.24 7.22 -0.89
C GLY A 87 -17.71 5.80 -0.84
N PHE A 88 -16.78 5.49 -1.72
CA PHE A 88 -15.97 4.28 -1.62
C PHE A 88 -14.51 4.67 -1.51
N HIS A 89 -13.77 3.91 -0.72
CA HIS A 89 -12.35 4.08 -0.49
C HIS A 89 -11.63 2.77 -0.74
N ILE A 90 -10.44 2.84 -1.27
CA ILE A 90 -9.49 1.74 -1.24
C ILE A 90 -8.35 2.11 -0.29
N LEU A 91 -8.08 1.22 0.66
CA LEU A 91 -7.13 1.43 1.75
C LEU A 91 -6.10 0.31 1.73
N ASN A 92 -4.82 0.68 1.69
CA ASN A 92 -3.72 -0.27 1.80
C ASN A 92 -3.66 -0.87 3.20
N THR A 93 -3.43 -2.17 3.30
CA THR A 93 -3.32 -2.90 4.59
C THR A 93 -1.95 -2.79 5.26
N ASN A 94 -1.04 -1.99 4.70
CA ASN A 94 0.32 -1.80 5.19
C ASN A 94 1.21 -3.07 5.17
N LYS A 95 0.76 -4.17 4.55
CA LYS A 95 1.46 -5.47 4.53
C LYS A 95 2.91 -5.39 4.02
N THR A 96 3.21 -4.45 3.12
CA THR A 96 4.58 -4.25 2.61
C THR A 96 5.54 -3.75 3.67
N HIS A 97 5.05 -3.03 4.68
CA HIS A 97 5.87 -2.56 5.79
C HIS A 97 5.84 -3.57 6.94
N THR A 98 4.64 -4.03 7.33
CA THR A 98 4.47 -4.91 8.50
C THR A 98 3.33 -5.89 8.27
N ASP A 99 3.61 -7.19 8.39
CA ASP A 99 2.58 -8.25 8.34
C ASP A 99 1.60 -8.12 9.52
N ASP A 100 2.10 -7.76 10.70
CA ASP A 100 1.30 -7.59 11.92
C ASP A 100 0.17 -6.57 11.74
N ASP A 101 0.40 -5.48 11.01
CA ASP A 101 -0.62 -4.46 10.76
C ASP A 101 -1.75 -4.99 9.88
N HIS A 102 -1.37 -5.69 8.81
CA HIS A 102 -2.32 -6.35 7.92
C HIS A 102 -3.17 -7.36 8.69
N GLU A 103 -2.54 -8.24 9.46
CA GLU A 103 -3.23 -9.25 10.27
C GLU A 103 -4.14 -8.59 11.31
N TRP A 104 -3.66 -7.53 11.98
CA TRP A 104 -4.43 -6.79 12.96
C TRP A 104 -5.67 -6.15 12.34
N MET A 105 -5.56 -5.54 11.15
CA MET A 105 -6.70 -4.95 10.44
C MET A 105 -7.77 -6.01 10.12
N LEU A 106 -7.36 -7.20 9.65
CA LEU A 106 -8.28 -8.29 9.35
C LEU A 106 -8.94 -8.87 10.61
N ALA A 107 -8.15 -9.11 11.66
CA ALA A 107 -8.63 -9.67 12.92
C ALA A 107 -9.60 -8.72 13.65
N ASN A 108 -9.32 -7.41 13.63
CA ASN A 108 -10.13 -6.38 14.28
C ASN A 108 -11.21 -5.80 13.37
N LYS A 109 -11.32 -6.29 12.12
CA LYS A 109 -12.32 -5.83 11.14
C LYS A 109 -12.22 -4.33 10.92
N ALA A 110 -11.01 -3.80 10.85
CA ALA A 110 -10.74 -2.37 10.93
C ALA A 110 -10.09 -1.83 9.66
N ALA A 111 -10.48 -0.61 9.30
CA ALA A 111 -9.70 0.27 8.43
C ALA A 111 -8.73 1.05 9.32
N ALA A 112 -7.43 0.95 9.08
CA ALA A 112 -6.40 1.61 9.85
C ALA A 112 -5.32 2.20 8.95
N ALA A 113 -4.69 3.26 9.41
CA ALA A 113 -3.48 3.82 8.82
C ALA A 113 -2.57 4.35 9.93
N PHE A 114 -1.28 4.44 9.61
CA PHE A 114 -0.21 4.62 10.57
C PHE A 114 0.62 5.85 10.23
N TYR A 115 1.10 6.53 11.26
CA TYR A 115 1.93 7.72 11.20
C TYR A 115 1.31 8.95 10.53
N ALA A 116 1.59 10.14 11.04
CA ALA A 116 1.19 11.38 10.37
C ALA A 116 2.02 11.61 9.09
N PRO A 117 1.41 12.11 8.00
CA PRO A 117 0.02 12.52 7.88
C PRO A 117 -0.93 11.41 7.38
N TRP A 118 -0.42 10.24 7.01
CA TRP A 118 -1.20 9.18 6.37
C TRP A 118 -2.31 8.61 7.27
N LYS A 119 -2.11 8.53 8.59
CA LYS A 119 -3.15 8.13 9.56
C LYS A 119 -4.42 8.98 9.47
N LEU A 120 -4.29 10.25 9.07
CA LEU A 120 -5.42 11.18 8.92
C LEU A 120 -6.39 10.77 7.79
N ASN A 121 -5.98 9.89 6.88
CA ASN A 121 -6.88 9.33 5.87
C ASN A 121 -8.11 8.68 6.51
N ILE A 122 -7.96 8.03 7.66
CA ILE A 122 -9.03 7.34 8.36
C ILE A 122 -10.13 8.31 8.85
N ASN A 123 -9.78 9.57 9.13
CA ASN A 123 -10.73 10.59 9.56
C ASN A 123 -11.71 11.00 8.46
N ARG A 124 -11.34 10.72 7.20
CA ARG A 124 -12.16 11.06 6.03
C ARG A 124 -13.29 10.06 5.79
N ILE A 125 -13.16 8.84 6.30
CA ILE A 125 -14.15 7.78 6.13
C ILE A 125 -15.41 8.18 6.90
N LYS A 126 -16.50 8.44 6.19
CA LYS A 126 -17.80 8.81 6.77
C LYS A 126 -18.68 7.57 6.98
N LYS A 127 -19.72 7.74 7.81
CA LYS A 127 -20.66 6.68 8.12
C LYS A 127 -21.33 6.13 6.86
N GLY A 128 -21.29 4.82 6.68
CA GLY A 128 -21.93 4.11 5.56
C GLY A 128 -21.09 4.04 4.28
N GLU A 129 -19.96 4.75 4.21
CA GLU A 129 -19.03 4.64 3.07
C GLU A 129 -18.36 3.27 3.05
N VAL A 130 -18.09 2.73 1.88
CA VAL A 130 -17.48 1.40 1.74
C VAL A 130 -15.97 1.52 1.68
N VAL A 131 -15.27 0.76 2.50
CA VAL A 131 -13.82 0.67 2.51
C VAL A 131 -13.40 -0.70 2.02
N PHE A 132 -12.62 -0.74 0.95
CA PHE A 132 -11.96 -1.95 0.46
C PHE A 132 -10.54 -2.02 1.01
N LEU A 133 -10.23 -3.11 1.71
CA LEU A 133 -8.87 -3.39 2.18
C LEU A 133 -8.07 -4.04 1.06
N TYR A 134 -7.00 -3.37 0.64
CA TYR A 134 -6.12 -3.77 -0.43
C TYR A 134 -4.80 -4.28 0.13
N GLU A 135 -4.44 -5.48 -0.29
CA GLU A 135 -3.14 -6.09 -0.05
C GLU A 135 -2.29 -5.93 -1.31
N ASN A 136 -1.06 -5.42 -1.13
CA ASN A 136 -0.13 -5.22 -2.24
C ASN A 136 0.13 -6.53 -2.99
N ILE A 137 0.15 -6.46 -4.32
CA ILE A 137 0.34 -7.59 -5.25
C ILE A 137 -0.85 -8.58 -5.28
N THR A 138 -1.58 -8.77 -4.18
CA THR A 138 -2.72 -9.68 -4.07
C THR A 138 -4.03 -9.07 -4.60
N GLY A 139 -4.40 -7.86 -4.15
CA GLY A 139 -5.67 -7.22 -4.51
C GLY A 139 -6.54 -6.86 -3.31
N ILE A 140 -7.83 -6.62 -3.56
CA ILE A 140 -8.81 -6.42 -2.47
C ILE A 140 -9.05 -7.76 -1.77
N VAL A 141 -8.81 -7.80 -0.47
CA VAL A 141 -8.92 -9.01 0.37
C VAL A 141 -10.10 -8.96 1.33
N ALA A 142 -10.59 -7.77 1.66
CA ALA A 142 -11.75 -7.59 2.52
C ALA A 142 -12.44 -6.27 2.23
N TYR A 143 -13.67 -6.11 2.71
CA TYR A 143 -14.37 -4.84 2.68
C TYR A 143 -15.36 -4.71 3.83
N GLY A 144 -15.74 -3.48 4.15
CA GLY A 144 -16.78 -3.18 5.13
C GLY A 144 -17.24 -1.73 5.00
N ARG A 145 -18.14 -1.30 5.87
CA ARG A 145 -18.67 0.08 5.87
C ARG A 145 -18.09 0.87 7.04
N GLY A 146 -17.64 2.08 6.78
CA GLY A 146 -17.15 3.01 7.79
C GLY A 146 -18.24 3.39 8.77
N THR A 147 -17.87 3.58 10.04
CA THR A 147 -18.78 4.08 11.08
C THR A 147 -18.79 5.60 11.14
N GLY A 148 -17.74 6.26 10.66
CA GLY A 148 -17.46 7.68 10.88
C GLY A 148 -16.81 7.97 12.24
N GLU A 149 -16.58 6.95 13.06
CA GLU A 149 -16.05 7.09 14.42
C GLU A 149 -14.57 6.69 14.46
N VAL A 150 -13.69 7.69 14.47
CA VAL A 150 -12.24 7.49 14.53
C VAL A 150 -11.80 7.11 15.93
N GLN A 151 -11.02 6.04 16.03
CA GLN A 151 -10.34 5.61 17.24
C GLN A 151 -8.83 5.76 17.04
N MET A 152 -8.10 5.98 18.14
CA MET A 152 -6.66 6.15 18.15
C MET A 152 -6.02 5.08 19.04
N ARG A 153 -4.84 4.60 18.64
CA ARG A 153 -4.01 3.73 19.48
C ARG A 153 -2.54 4.00 19.23
N ASP A 154 -1.72 3.60 20.19
CA ASP A 154 -0.28 3.58 20.06
C ASP A 154 0.15 2.54 19.01
N HIS A 155 1.24 2.83 18.32
CA HIS A 155 1.84 1.98 17.31
C HIS A 155 3.36 2.01 17.45
N GLU A 156 3.98 0.84 17.55
CA GLU A 156 5.44 0.66 17.73
C GLU A 156 6.06 1.47 18.88
N GLY A 157 5.28 1.73 19.94
CA GLY A 157 5.72 2.50 21.11
C GLY A 157 5.55 4.01 20.97
N GLU A 158 5.07 4.48 19.82
CA GLU A 158 4.71 5.88 19.58
C GLU A 158 3.22 6.12 19.81
N LYS A 159 2.91 7.23 20.48
CA LYS A 159 1.57 7.51 20.99
C LYS A 159 0.63 8.00 19.89
N ASP A 160 -0.59 7.46 19.86
CA ASP A 160 -1.65 7.87 18.93
C ASP A 160 -1.23 7.82 17.43
N GLU A 161 -0.22 7.01 17.09
CA GLU A 161 0.30 6.88 15.72
C GLU A 161 -0.49 5.91 14.84
N CYS A 162 -1.57 5.31 15.35
CA CYS A 162 -2.55 4.58 14.55
C CYS A 162 -3.93 5.19 14.71
N HIS A 163 -4.51 5.66 13.61
CA HIS A 163 -5.93 5.95 13.53
C HIS A 163 -6.64 4.77 12.89
N TYR A 164 -7.82 4.41 13.39
CA TYR A 164 -8.62 3.33 12.81
C TYR A 164 -10.13 3.55 12.99
N GLN A 165 -10.91 2.88 12.14
CA GLN A 165 -12.36 2.69 12.32
C GLN A 165 -12.68 1.20 12.23
N VAL A 166 -13.47 0.69 13.16
CA VAL A 166 -14.06 -0.65 13.04
C VAL A 166 -15.14 -0.60 11.96
N LEU A 167 -15.14 -1.56 11.03
CA LEU A 167 -16.02 -1.57 9.89
C LEU A 167 -17.28 -2.40 10.15
N GLU A 168 -18.43 -1.83 9.81
CA GLU A 168 -19.72 -2.53 9.83
C GLU A 168 -19.86 -3.48 8.64
N GLY A 169 -20.46 -4.65 8.87
CA GLY A 169 -20.70 -5.64 7.81
C GLY A 169 -19.41 -6.19 7.17
N PHE A 170 -18.30 -6.17 7.90
CA PHE A 170 -16.98 -6.59 7.42
C PHE A 170 -16.99 -8.02 6.88
N LYS A 171 -16.41 -8.20 5.69
CA LYS A 171 -16.32 -9.48 4.99
C LYS A 171 -14.91 -9.65 4.41
N ILE A 172 -14.27 -10.75 4.77
CA ILE A 172 -13.07 -11.24 4.10
C ILE A 172 -13.51 -11.97 2.84
N LEU A 173 -12.79 -11.76 1.74
CA LEU A 173 -13.04 -12.41 0.46
C LEU A 173 -12.27 -13.73 0.41
N GLU A 174 -12.97 -14.82 0.11
CA GLU A 174 -12.33 -16.13 -0.14
C GLU A 174 -11.38 -16.07 -1.34
N GLN A 175 -11.72 -15.25 -2.34
CA GLN A 175 -10.89 -14.99 -3.51
C GLN A 175 -10.67 -13.48 -3.63
N PRO A 176 -9.43 -13.01 -3.44
CA PRO A 176 -9.10 -11.61 -3.62
C PRO A 176 -9.40 -11.11 -5.03
N ILE A 177 -9.75 -9.82 -5.15
CA ILE A 177 -9.94 -9.16 -6.45
C ILE A 177 -8.65 -8.45 -6.83
N SER A 178 -7.93 -9.00 -7.81
CA SER A 178 -6.64 -8.46 -8.24
C SER A 178 -6.74 -7.03 -8.79
N ALA A 179 -5.64 -6.28 -8.71
CA ALA A 179 -5.53 -4.94 -9.28
C ALA A 179 -5.95 -4.88 -10.77
N ALA A 180 -5.61 -5.90 -11.56
CA ALA A 180 -5.99 -5.99 -12.96
C ALA A 180 -7.51 -6.13 -13.14
N ALA A 181 -8.17 -6.94 -12.30
CA ALA A 181 -9.62 -7.10 -12.33
C ALA A 181 -10.34 -5.81 -11.92
N ILE A 182 -9.82 -5.09 -10.91
CA ILE A 182 -10.35 -3.78 -10.48
C ILE A 182 -10.23 -2.76 -11.63
N LYS A 183 -9.05 -2.59 -12.22
CA LYS A 183 -8.84 -1.67 -13.34
C LYS A 183 -9.77 -1.97 -14.51
N LYS A 184 -9.96 -3.27 -14.83
CA LYS A 184 -10.89 -3.70 -15.88
C LYS A 184 -12.35 -3.38 -15.55
N ALA A 185 -12.77 -3.57 -14.30
CA ALA A 185 -14.13 -3.29 -13.87
C ALA A 185 -14.44 -1.78 -13.89
N LEU A 186 -13.45 -0.95 -13.56
CA LEU A 186 -13.60 0.49 -13.49
C LEU A 186 -13.38 1.20 -14.84
N ASP A 187 -12.72 0.55 -15.79
CA ASP A 187 -12.29 1.11 -17.08
C ASP A 187 -11.39 2.35 -16.93
N ARG A 188 -10.55 2.35 -15.88
CA ARG A 188 -9.57 3.41 -15.61
C ARG A 188 -8.37 2.89 -14.85
N ASN A 189 -7.31 3.70 -14.81
CA ASN A 189 -6.20 3.44 -13.91
C ASN A 189 -6.59 3.80 -12.47
N VAL A 190 -6.14 2.96 -11.54
CA VAL A 190 -6.25 3.19 -10.09
C VAL A 190 -4.84 3.13 -9.53
N VAL A 191 -4.49 4.10 -8.71
CA VAL A 191 -3.21 4.15 -7.99
C VAL A 191 -3.39 3.37 -6.70
N PHE A 192 -2.69 2.24 -6.58
CA PHE A 192 -2.75 1.36 -5.40
C PHE A 192 -1.56 1.54 -4.44
N LEU A 193 -0.58 2.37 -4.82
CA LEU A 193 0.68 2.58 -4.08
C LEU A 193 0.57 3.67 -3.01
N ARG A 194 -0.63 4.15 -2.70
CA ARG A 194 -0.90 5.15 -1.66
C ARG A 194 -1.54 4.49 -0.45
N THR A 195 -1.58 5.21 0.67
CA THR A 195 -2.25 4.69 1.87
C THR A 195 -3.74 4.54 1.60
N MET A 196 -4.40 5.62 1.16
CA MET A 196 -5.82 5.56 0.80
C MET A 196 -6.10 6.34 -0.48
N SER A 197 -7.12 5.91 -1.23
CA SER A 197 -7.62 6.67 -2.38
C SER A 197 -9.14 6.58 -2.47
N GLY A 198 -9.76 7.69 -2.87
CA GLY A 198 -11.17 7.71 -3.21
C GLY A 198 -11.44 6.86 -4.44
N MET A 199 -12.57 6.16 -4.45
CA MET A 199 -13.01 5.32 -5.55
C MET A 199 -14.47 5.64 -5.89
N PRO A 200 -14.76 6.77 -6.55
CA PRO A 200 -16.15 7.22 -6.79
C PRO A 200 -17.04 6.20 -7.50
N ASP A 201 -16.42 5.35 -8.32
CA ASP A 201 -17.03 4.26 -9.09
C ASP A 201 -16.97 2.89 -8.39
N GLY A 202 -16.70 2.88 -7.08
CA GLY A 202 -16.48 1.66 -6.29
C GLY A 202 -17.69 0.73 -6.19
N GLN A 203 -18.90 1.21 -6.50
CA GLN A 203 -20.08 0.36 -6.61
C GLN A 203 -19.86 -0.77 -7.63
N LYS A 204 -19.17 -0.52 -8.76
CA LYS A 204 -18.86 -1.56 -9.75
C LYS A 204 -18.00 -2.68 -9.18
N VAL A 205 -17.10 -2.34 -8.25
CA VAL A 205 -16.23 -3.32 -7.56
C VAL A 205 -17.05 -4.13 -6.56
N LEU A 206 -17.96 -3.47 -5.83
CA LEU A 206 -18.86 -4.14 -4.91
C LEU A 206 -19.78 -5.13 -5.65
N ASP A 207 -20.38 -4.72 -6.77
CA ASP A 207 -21.22 -5.58 -7.63
C ASP A 207 -20.42 -6.77 -8.19
N LEU A 208 -19.15 -6.56 -8.54
CA LEU A 208 -18.25 -7.63 -8.98
C LEU A 208 -18.00 -8.66 -7.87
N ILE A 209 -17.82 -8.20 -6.64
CA ILE A 209 -17.64 -9.09 -5.47
C ILE A 209 -18.92 -9.89 -5.21
N GLU A 210 -20.09 -9.25 -5.27
CA GLU A 210 -21.38 -9.88 -4.99
C GLU A 210 -21.79 -10.86 -6.09
N SER A 211 -21.56 -10.53 -7.37
CA SER A 211 -21.83 -11.43 -8.50
C SER A 211 -20.98 -12.69 -8.51
N LYS A 212 -19.74 -12.64 -8.00
CA LYS A 212 -18.89 -13.82 -7.83
C LYS A 212 -19.40 -14.79 -6.75
N LYS A 213 -20.11 -14.28 -5.73
CA LYS A 213 -20.72 -15.13 -4.69
C LYS A 213 -21.96 -15.89 -5.19
N ALA A 214 -22.57 -15.44 -6.27
CA ALA A 214 -23.81 -16.02 -6.82
C ALA A 214 -23.58 -17.18 -7.80
N LYS A 215 -22.32 -17.58 -8.05
CA LYS A 215 -21.99 -18.72 -8.92
C LYS A 215 -21.78 -19.97 -8.05
N PRO A 216 -22.68 -20.97 -8.12
CA PRO A 216 -22.54 -22.23 -7.38
C PRO A 216 -21.37 -23.08 -7.88
#